data_AF-A0AAP4UFD7-F1
#
_entry.id   AF-A0AAP4UFD7-F1
#
_cell.length_a   1.000
_cell.length_b   1.000
_cell.length_c   1.000
_cell.angle_alpha   90.00
_cell.angle_beta   90.00
_cell.angle_gamma   90.00
#
_symmetry.space_group_name_H-M   'P 1'
#
loop_
_entity.id
_entity.type
_entity.pdbx_description
1 polymer ?
#
loop_
_entity_poly.entity_id
_entity_poly.type
_entity_poly.pdbx_seq_one_letter_code
_entity_poly.pdbx_strand_id
1 'polypeptide(L)'
;MSNLHRSEFLNEVKKFFPEVTDKFNQQDGLLSFEVDVFVQFTQNQIDSSSLEQTKLALILLDKYYQNGNKALHELIRNAVCEDLNFSDTNNTKRAWAYSFLSAQLKTERNSWLKFMGYSGV
;
A
#
# COMPACT_ATOMS: atom_id res chain seq x y z
N MET A 1 -15.07 -16.65 -0.99
CA MET A 1 -14.80 -15.39 -0.25
C MET A 1 -13.52 -15.62 0.51
N SER A 2 -12.46 -14.92 0.11
CA SER A 2 -11.21 -14.92 0.86
C SER A 2 -11.40 -14.02 2.09
N ASN A 3 -10.96 -14.48 3.26
CA ASN A 3 -11.28 -13.93 4.57
C ASN A 3 -10.02 -13.51 5.33
N LEU A 4 -8.96 -13.09 4.64
CA LEU A 4 -7.73 -12.74 5.35
C LEU A 4 -8.01 -11.59 6.32
N HIS A 5 -7.66 -11.83 7.59
CA HIS A 5 -7.95 -10.92 8.68
C HIS A 5 -6.78 -9.96 8.94
N ARG A 6 -7.09 -8.88 9.67
CA ARG A 6 -6.11 -7.92 10.20
C ARG A 6 -4.90 -8.61 10.86
N SER A 7 -5.12 -9.62 11.69
CA SER A 7 -4.03 -10.30 12.39
C SER A 7 -3.05 -10.98 11.42
N GLU A 8 -3.56 -11.59 10.35
CA GLU A 8 -2.73 -12.19 9.30
C GLU A 8 -1.92 -11.11 8.57
N PHE A 9 -2.55 -9.99 8.21
CA PHE A 9 -1.88 -8.83 7.62
C PHE A 9 -0.72 -8.34 8.47
N LEU A 10 -0.97 -8.08 9.76
CA LEU A 10 0.06 -7.59 10.67
C LEU A 10 1.19 -8.60 10.85
N ASN A 11 0.86 -9.89 10.96
CA ASN A 11 1.87 -10.94 11.11
C ASN A 11 2.78 -11.04 9.88
N GLU A 12 2.22 -11.00 8.68
CA GLU A 12 3.03 -11.03 7.46
C GLU A 12 3.87 -9.76 7.30
N VAL A 13 3.28 -8.58 7.52
CA VAL A 13 4.03 -7.33 7.42
C VAL A 13 5.18 -7.29 8.43
N LYS A 14 4.96 -7.66 9.70
CA LYS A 14 6.03 -7.72 10.71
C LYS A 14 7.10 -8.77 10.39
N LYS A 15 6.73 -9.85 9.70
CA LYS A 15 7.67 -10.89 9.27
C LYS A 15 8.59 -10.39 8.15
N PHE A 16 8.06 -9.67 7.18
CA PHE A 16 8.83 -9.16 6.03
C PHE A 16 9.56 -7.85 6.33
N PHE A 17 8.98 -7.00 7.18
CA PHE A 17 9.48 -5.67 7.52
C PHE A 17 9.47 -5.49 9.05
N PRO A 18 10.35 -6.18 9.79
CA PRO A 18 10.36 -6.11 11.25
C PRO A 18 10.52 -4.68 11.79
N GLU A 19 11.12 -3.77 11.02
CA GLU A 19 11.30 -2.34 11.37
C GLU A 19 9.98 -1.56 11.53
N VAL A 20 8.86 -2.05 11.01
CA VAL A 20 7.54 -1.41 11.18
C VAL A 20 6.84 -1.83 12.48
N THR A 21 7.38 -2.85 13.18
CA THR A 21 6.73 -3.49 14.33
C THR A 21 6.44 -2.51 15.46
N ASP A 22 7.42 -1.68 15.82
CA ASP A 22 7.27 -0.73 16.92
C ASP A 22 6.20 0.31 16.60
N LYS A 23 6.15 0.78 15.35
CA LYS A 23 5.14 1.74 14.90
C LYS A 23 3.74 1.12 14.92
N PHE A 24 3.58 -0.14 14.53
CA PHE A 24 2.29 -0.85 14.65
C PHE A 24 1.85 -1.03 16.09
N ASN A 25 2.77 -1.39 16.99
CA ASN A 25 2.43 -1.61 18.39
C ASN A 25 1.97 -0.32 19.10
N GLN A 26 2.24 0.85 18.52
CA GLN A 26 1.78 2.15 19.01
C GLN A 26 0.36 2.53 18.56
N GLN A 27 -0.28 1.78 17.65
CA GLN A 27 -1.57 2.18 17.04
C GLN A 27 -2.81 1.67 17.77
N ASP A 28 -2.69 1.21 19.02
CA ASP A 28 -3.79 0.70 19.87
C ASP A 28 -4.69 -0.38 19.21
N GLY A 29 -4.20 -1.00 18.14
CA GLY A 29 -4.90 -2.02 17.36
C GLY A 29 -5.95 -1.51 16.38
N LEU A 30 -5.95 -0.22 16.04
CA LEU A 30 -6.84 0.36 15.04
C LEU A 30 -6.34 0.06 13.62
N LEU A 31 -7.13 -0.70 12.86
CA LEU A 31 -6.73 -1.19 11.54
C LEU A 31 -6.34 -0.07 10.56
N SER A 32 -7.09 1.04 10.55
CA SER A 32 -6.81 2.18 9.67
C SER A 32 -5.41 2.73 9.91
N PHE A 33 -5.04 2.97 11.17
CA PHE A 33 -3.72 3.51 11.52
C PHE A 33 -2.59 2.52 11.23
N GLU A 34 -2.85 1.23 11.35
CA GLU A 34 -1.86 0.21 10.98
C GLU A 34 -1.66 0.12 9.47
N VAL A 35 -2.73 0.25 8.68
CA VAL A 35 -2.59 0.38 7.23
C VAL A 35 -1.81 1.66 6.90
N ASP A 36 -2.12 2.79 7.54
CA ASP A 36 -1.42 4.07 7.32
C ASP A 36 0.09 3.95 7.61
N VAL A 37 0.47 3.32 8.72
CA VAL A 37 1.89 3.07 9.05
C VAL A 37 2.58 2.27 7.95
N PHE A 38 1.92 1.23 7.41
CA PHE A 38 2.50 0.40 6.36
C PHE A 38 2.59 1.14 5.02
N VAL A 39 1.63 2.00 4.73
CA VAL A 39 1.58 2.81 3.51
C VAL A 39 2.67 3.87 3.54
N GLN A 40 2.87 4.54 4.68
CA GLN A 40 4.00 5.44 4.89
C GLN A 40 5.34 4.72 4.75
N PHE A 41 5.47 3.51 5.30
CA PHE A 41 6.65 2.68 5.09
C PHE A 41 6.87 2.40 3.60
N THR A 42 5.83 1.98 2.88
CA THR A 42 5.87 1.68 1.44
C THR A 42 6.31 2.91 0.64
N GLN A 43 5.75 4.08 0.94
CA GLN A 43 6.15 5.34 0.30
C GLN A 43 7.63 5.66 0.54
N ASN A 44 8.14 5.44 1.76
CA ASN A 44 9.55 5.65 2.07
C ASN A 44 10.47 4.71 1.26
N GLN A 45 10.05 3.47 1.02
CA GLN A 45 10.81 2.54 0.16
C GLN A 45 10.81 3.01 -1.31
N ILE A 46 9.68 3.54 -1.79
CA ILE A 46 9.59 4.13 -3.13
C ILE A 46 10.53 5.34 -3.23
N ASP A 47 10.47 6.25 -2.26
CA ASP A 47 11.24 7.50 -2.26
C ASP A 47 12.75 7.23 -2.15
N SER A 48 13.14 6.16 -1.45
CA SER A 48 14.53 5.72 -1.33
C SER A 48 15.01 4.80 -2.47
N SER A 49 14.19 4.56 -3.50
CA SER A 49 14.53 3.68 -4.64
C SER A 49 14.88 2.25 -4.24
N SER A 50 14.28 1.75 -3.15
CA SER A 50 14.50 0.40 -2.63
C SER A 50 13.64 -0.62 -3.36
N LEU A 51 14.11 -1.07 -4.53
CA LEU A 51 13.33 -1.87 -5.49
C LEU A 51 12.68 -3.12 -4.87
N GLU A 52 13.47 -3.96 -4.21
CA GLU A 52 12.99 -5.24 -3.67
C GLU A 52 12.00 -5.01 -2.51
N GLN A 53 12.27 -4.04 -1.63
CA GLN A 53 11.39 -3.72 -0.52
C GLN A 53 10.05 -3.15 -1.02
N THR A 54 10.09 -2.23 -1.98
CA THR A 54 8.88 -1.71 -2.63
C THR A 54 8.08 -2.81 -3.30
N LYS A 55 8.73 -3.69 -4.06
CA LYS A 55 8.05 -4.80 -4.74
C LYS A 55 7.36 -5.72 -3.73
N LEU A 56 8.06 -6.12 -2.66
CA LEU A 56 7.48 -6.95 -1.60
C LEU A 56 6.30 -6.25 -0.91
N ALA A 57 6.43 -4.96 -0.60
CA ALA A 57 5.38 -4.20 0.08
C ALA A 57 4.12 -4.09 -0.77
N LEU A 58 4.27 -3.77 -2.07
CA LEU A 58 3.15 -3.68 -3.00
C LEU A 58 2.49 -5.05 -3.28
N ILE A 59 3.26 -6.15 -3.31
CA ILE A 59 2.70 -7.51 -3.39
C ILE A 59 1.86 -7.85 -2.16
N LEU A 60 2.31 -7.46 -0.97
CA LEU A 60 1.52 -7.66 0.27
C LEU A 60 0.23 -6.83 0.24
N LEU A 61 0.30 -5.54 -0.13
CA LEU A 61 -0.91 -4.74 -0.30
C LEU A 61 -1.88 -5.38 -1.29
N ASP A 62 -1.41 -5.82 -2.46
CA ASP A 62 -2.27 -6.47 -3.46
C ASP A 62 -2.89 -7.77 -2.94
N LYS A 63 -2.11 -8.61 -2.24
CA LYS A 63 -2.61 -9.84 -1.62
C LYS A 63 -3.80 -9.53 -0.70
N TYR A 64 -3.67 -8.58 0.22
CA TYR A 64 -4.70 -8.26 1.19
C TYR A 64 -5.82 -7.39 0.62
N TYR A 65 -5.59 -6.63 -0.45
CA TYR A 65 -6.65 -6.03 -1.23
C TYR A 65 -7.55 -7.09 -1.87
N GLN A 66 -6.98 -8.10 -2.53
CA GLN A 66 -7.75 -9.14 -3.20
C GLN A 66 -8.41 -10.13 -2.24
N ASN A 67 -7.73 -10.41 -1.11
CA ASN A 67 -8.08 -11.53 -0.24
C ASN A 67 -8.53 -11.14 1.17
N GLY A 68 -8.41 -9.87 1.52
CA GLY A 68 -8.79 -9.36 2.82
C GLY A 68 -10.30 -9.30 3.01
N ASN A 69 -10.72 -9.23 4.28
CA ASN A 69 -12.10 -8.86 4.59
C ASN A 69 -12.44 -7.45 4.05
N LYS A 70 -13.72 -7.10 4.04
CA LYS A 70 -14.21 -5.83 3.47
C LYS A 70 -13.47 -4.60 4.02
N ALA A 71 -13.22 -4.54 5.33
CA ALA A 71 -12.55 -3.40 5.94
C ALA A 71 -11.10 -3.25 5.46
N LEU A 72 -10.36 -4.37 5.40
CA LEU A 72 -8.98 -4.37 4.94
C LEU A 72 -8.89 -4.07 3.43
N HIS A 73 -9.81 -4.63 2.64
CA HIS A 73 -9.95 -4.33 1.22
C HIS A 73 -10.13 -2.82 0.98
N GLU A 74 -11.10 -2.20 1.65
CA GLU A 74 -11.41 -0.78 1.47
C GLU A 74 -10.25 0.12 1.92
N LEU A 75 -9.62 -0.18 3.06
CA LEU A 75 -8.48 0.61 3.55
C LEU A 75 -7.28 0.51 2.61
N ILE A 76 -6.94 -0.68 2.11
CA ILE A 76 -5.81 -0.82 1.17
C ILE A 76 -6.15 -0.16 -0.17
N ARG A 77 -7.38 -0.32 -0.67
CA ARG A 77 -7.81 0.36 -1.90
C ARG A 77 -7.60 1.86 -1.78
N ASN A 78 -8.10 2.47 -0.70
CA ASN A 78 -7.98 3.90 -0.47
C ASN A 78 -6.51 4.31 -0.37
N ALA A 79 -5.72 3.59 0.43
CA ALA A 79 -4.30 3.85 0.56
C ALA A 79 -3.51 3.81 -0.77
N VAL A 80 -3.78 2.79 -1.59
CA VAL A 80 -3.10 2.65 -2.89
C VAL A 80 -3.58 3.69 -3.90
N CYS A 81 -4.83 4.14 -3.82
CA CYS A 81 -5.39 5.12 -4.76
C CYS A 81 -5.02 6.56 -4.39
N GLU A 82 -5.12 6.89 -3.11
CA GLU A 82 -5.06 8.26 -2.58
C GLU A 82 -3.71 8.58 -1.94
N ASP A 83 -3.20 7.71 -1.07
CA ASP A 83 -2.06 8.03 -0.20
C ASP A 83 -0.70 7.75 -0.85
N LEU A 84 -0.59 6.68 -1.64
CA LEU A 84 0.65 6.40 -2.38
C LEU A 84 0.84 7.37 -3.53
N ASN A 85 2.03 7.95 -3.61
CA ASN A 85 2.47 8.82 -4.69
C ASN A 85 3.42 8.08 -5.63
N PHE A 86 2.99 7.88 -6.87
CA PHE A 86 3.79 7.30 -7.95
C PHE A 86 4.27 8.35 -8.96
N SER A 87 3.92 9.62 -8.77
CA SER A 87 4.30 10.67 -9.71
C SER A 87 5.75 11.10 -9.51
N ASP A 88 6.45 11.21 -10.62
CA ASP A 88 7.79 11.78 -10.64
C ASP A 88 7.75 13.26 -10.27
N THR A 89 8.83 13.69 -9.63
CA THR A 89 9.13 15.11 -9.36
C THR A 89 10.50 15.44 -9.94
N ASN A 90 10.93 16.69 -9.78
CA ASN A 90 12.27 17.12 -10.18
C ASN A 90 13.37 16.38 -9.39
N ASN A 91 13.09 16.02 -8.13
CA ASN A 91 14.10 15.49 -7.19
C ASN A 91 13.95 14.00 -6.89
N THR A 92 12.80 13.40 -7.21
CA THR A 92 12.51 12.01 -6.88
C THR A 92 11.73 11.35 -8.01
N LYS A 93 12.20 10.19 -8.46
CA LYS A 93 11.56 9.36 -9.48
C LYS A 93 10.81 8.21 -8.80
N ARG A 94 9.51 8.11 -9.04
CA ARG A 94 8.57 7.19 -8.38
C ARG A 94 7.74 6.37 -9.36
N ALA A 95 7.67 6.79 -10.64
CA ALA A 95 6.85 6.15 -11.65
C ALA A 95 7.21 4.66 -11.85
N TRP A 96 8.46 4.28 -11.60
CA TRP A 96 8.90 2.89 -11.63
C TRP A 96 8.11 1.98 -10.68
N ALA A 97 7.71 2.47 -9.50
CA ALA A 97 7.01 1.67 -8.50
C ALA A 97 5.58 1.33 -8.93
N TYR A 98 4.96 2.16 -9.77
CA TYR A 98 3.64 1.88 -10.33
C TYR A 98 3.63 0.57 -11.14
N SER A 99 4.76 0.21 -11.76
CA SER A 99 4.87 -1.03 -12.53
C SER A 99 4.59 -2.28 -11.69
N PHE A 100 4.87 -2.25 -10.39
CA PHE A 100 4.66 -3.36 -9.44
C PHE A 100 3.23 -3.52 -8.96
N LEU A 101 2.34 -2.54 -9.17
CA LEU A 101 0.93 -2.72 -8.88
C LEU A 101 0.31 -3.78 -9.79
N SER A 102 -0.62 -4.57 -9.24
CA SER A 102 -1.44 -5.49 -10.01
C SER A 102 -2.33 -4.74 -11.01
N ALA A 103 -2.79 -5.44 -12.05
CA ALA A 103 -3.72 -4.85 -13.02
C ALA A 103 -5.01 -4.33 -12.36
N GLN A 104 -5.47 -5.00 -11.30
CA GLN A 104 -6.68 -4.61 -10.57
C GLN A 104 -6.47 -3.30 -9.80
N LEU A 105 -5.39 -3.18 -9.01
CA LEU A 105 -5.09 -1.94 -8.29
C LEU A 105 -4.76 -0.77 -9.23
N LYS A 106 -4.12 -1.03 -10.38
CA LYS A 106 -3.93 -0.02 -11.43
C LYS A 106 -5.27 0.50 -11.95
N THR A 107 -6.23 -0.40 -12.17
CA THR A 107 -7.58 -0.04 -12.65
C THR A 107 -8.33 0.80 -11.61
N GLU A 108 -8.28 0.41 -10.34
CA GLU A 108 -8.87 1.18 -9.23
C GLU A 108 -8.26 2.58 -9.13
N ARG A 109 -6.93 2.67 -9.12
CA ARG A 109 -6.22 3.95 -9.02
C ARG A 109 -6.56 4.86 -10.20
N ASN A 110 -6.53 4.35 -11.43
CA ASN A 110 -6.86 5.15 -12.61
C ASN A 110 -8.31 5.63 -12.60
N SER A 111 -9.23 4.79 -12.11
CA SER A 111 -10.64 5.16 -11.94
C SER A 111 -10.80 6.25 -10.88
N TRP A 112 -10.08 6.14 -9.77
CA TRP A 112 -10.05 7.15 -8.71
C TRP A 112 -9.46 8.48 -9.21
N LEU A 113 -8.32 8.45 -9.90
CA LEU A 113 -7.71 9.66 -10.48
C LEU A 113 -8.66 10.36 -11.45
N LYS A 114 -9.34 9.60 -12.32
CA LYS A 114 -10.36 10.13 -13.23
C LYS A 114 -11.54 10.74 -12.47
N PHE A 115 -12.01 10.08 -11.42
CA PHE A 115 -13.09 10.59 -10.56
C PHE A 115 -12.70 11.92 -9.89
N MET A 116 -11.45 12.04 -9.45
CA MET A 116 -10.91 13.26 -8.83
C MET A 116 -10.55 14.37 -9.84
N GLY A 117 -10.68 14.10 -11.15
CA GLY A 117 -10.38 15.07 -12.21
C GLY A 117 -8.90 15.19 -12.60
N TYR A 118 -8.06 14.24 -12.17
CA TYR A 118 -6.65 14.19 -12.56
C TYR A 118 -6.46 13.54 -13.93
N SER A 119 -5.50 14.04 -14.70
CA SER A 119 -4.98 13.34 -15.87
C SER A 119 -4.15 12.16 -15.35
N GLY A 120 -4.48 10.92 -15.76
CA GLY A 120 -3.84 9.71 -15.23
C GLY A 120 -2.31 9.72 -15.32
N VAL A 121 -1.67 8.91 -14.46
CA VAL A 121 -0.21 8.68 -14.47
C VAL A 121 0.17 7.75 -15.62
#